data_AF-A0A661IAG9-F1
#
_entry.id   AF-A0A661IAG9-F1
#
_cell.length_a   1.000
_cell.length_b   1.000
_cell.length_c   1.000
_cell.angle_alpha   90.00
_cell.angle_beta   90.00
_cell.angle_gamma   90.00
#
_symmetry.space_group_name_H-M   'P 1'
#
loop_
_entity.id
_entity.type
_entity.pdbx_description
1 polymer ?
#
loop_
_entity_poly.entity_id
_entity_poly.type
_entity_poly.pdbx_seq_one_letter_code
_entity_poly.pdbx_strand_id
1 'polypeptide(L)'
;MKTNLMIFIGVFFIAMLIFQTADVPSKTGVPESGKAKRIPCHKINTAFERGFGDEFIKTAQTQLESGNFKFSSRIEKATYAPSKLFNYVKLADIDKITQLELESYIIKKELADEKLRMSYYIYENDVGDPGKKTKKSKLYAGYVVYKFYNKKNKLIYQSQIDFMNRQGTDIAQSVKCAIRSFATFNKQGK
;
A
#
# COMPACT_ATOMS: atom_id res chain seq x y z
N MET A 1 -40.77 -37.94 -30.63
CA MET A 1 -39.84 -37.74 -29.49
C MET A 1 -38.38 -37.51 -29.90
N LYS A 2 -37.83 -38.18 -30.93
CA LYS A 2 -36.41 -38.04 -31.32
C LYS A 2 -36.05 -36.67 -31.91
N THR A 3 -36.95 -36.02 -32.65
CA THR A 3 -36.68 -34.71 -33.29
C THR A 3 -36.60 -33.56 -32.30
N ASN A 4 -37.48 -33.51 -31.31
CA ASN A 4 -37.45 -32.47 -30.27
C ASN A 4 -36.26 -32.63 -29.32
N LEU A 5 -35.80 -33.86 -29.07
CA LEU A 5 -34.61 -34.14 -28.26
C LEU A 5 -33.32 -33.73 -29.00
N MET A 6 -33.23 -33.96 -30.30
CA MET A 6 -32.10 -33.50 -31.14
C MET A 6 -32.03 -31.96 -31.20
N ILE A 7 -33.18 -31.27 -31.30
CA ILE A 7 -33.23 -29.81 -31.27
C ILE A 7 -32.77 -29.26 -29.92
N PHE A 8 -33.20 -29.87 -28.80
CA PHE A 8 -32.77 -29.46 -27.46
C PHE A 8 -31.27 -29.67 -27.24
N ILE A 9 -30.70 -30.81 -27.68
CA ILE A 9 -29.27 -31.08 -27.59
C ILE A 9 -28.48 -30.10 -28.49
N GLY A 10 -28.98 -29.81 -29.69
CA GLY A 10 -28.37 -28.84 -30.60
C GLY A 10 -28.34 -27.41 -30.04
N VAL A 11 -29.44 -26.93 -29.47
CA VAL A 11 -29.53 -25.59 -28.84
C VAL A 11 -28.63 -25.52 -27.60
N PHE A 12 -28.53 -26.61 -26.82
CA PHE A 12 -27.65 -26.66 -25.64
C PHE A 12 -26.17 -26.61 -26.01
N PHE A 13 -25.75 -27.30 -27.08
CA PHE A 13 -24.36 -27.25 -27.57
C PHE A 13 -23.99 -25.89 -28.18
N ILE A 14 -24.92 -25.23 -28.89
CA ILE A 14 -24.70 -23.88 -29.43
C ILE A 14 -24.60 -22.85 -28.28
N ALA A 15 -25.41 -22.97 -27.24
CA ALA A 15 -25.30 -22.11 -26.05
C ALA A 15 -23.98 -22.32 -25.29
N MET A 16 -23.47 -23.56 -25.22
CA MET A 16 -22.16 -23.87 -24.62
C MET A 16 -20.99 -23.28 -25.42
N LEU A 17 -21.08 -23.29 -26.75
CA LEU A 17 -20.06 -22.70 -27.63
C LEU A 17 -20.01 -21.17 -27.54
N ILE A 18 -21.16 -20.51 -27.30
CA ILE A 18 -21.22 -19.05 -27.07
C ILE A 18 -20.64 -18.68 -25.69
N PHE A 19 -20.74 -19.57 -24.69
CA PHE A 19 -20.17 -19.33 -23.36
C PHE A 19 -18.64 -19.49 -23.30
N GLN A 20 -18.01 -20.21 -24.24
CA GLN A 20 -16.55 -20.40 -24.25
C GLN A 20 -15.77 -19.30 -24.99
N THR A 21 -16.45 -18.35 -25.65
CA THR A 21 -15.78 -17.20 -26.32
C THR A 21 -15.97 -15.88 -25.59
N ALA A 22 -16.62 -15.91 -24.42
CA ALA A 22 -16.58 -14.80 -23.47
C ALA A 22 -15.35 -14.90 -22.56
N ASP A 23 -14.16 -15.07 -23.13
CA ASP A 23 -12.97 -14.47 -22.53
C ASP A 23 -13.20 -12.96 -22.59
N VAL A 24 -13.90 -12.43 -21.59
CA VAL A 24 -13.94 -11.00 -21.33
C VAL A 24 -12.49 -10.65 -21.01
N PRO A 25 -11.74 -10.00 -21.92
CA PRO A 25 -10.46 -9.49 -21.52
C PRO A 25 -10.79 -8.48 -20.43
N SER A 26 -10.37 -8.74 -19.20
CA SER A 26 -10.51 -7.80 -18.10
C SER A 26 -9.60 -6.60 -18.40
N LYS A 27 -10.01 -5.77 -19.36
CA LYS A 27 -9.50 -4.43 -19.63
C LYS A 27 -10.03 -3.48 -18.57
N THR A 28 -9.81 -3.80 -17.30
CA THR A 28 -9.62 -2.76 -16.31
C THR A 28 -8.14 -2.44 -16.37
N GLY A 29 -7.77 -1.26 -16.89
CA GLY A 29 -6.38 -0.79 -17.01
C GLY A 29 -5.69 -0.55 -15.67
N VAL A 30 -5.72 -1.54 -14.78
CA VAL A 30 -4.96 -1.65 -13.55
C VAL A 30 -3.79 -2.58 -13.86
N PRO A 31 -2.56 -2.06 -13.97
CA PRO A 31 -1.38 -2.90 -14.21
C PRO A 31 -1.32 -4.02 -13.17
N GLU A 32 -0.99 -5.24 -13.60
CA GLU A 32 -0.75 -6.36 -12.69
C GLU A 32 0.27 -5.95 -11.62
N SER A 33 -0.06 -6.23 -10.35
CA SER A 33 0.80 -5.85 -9.23
C SER A 33 1.97 -6.83 -9.09
N GLY A 34 3.19 -6.38 -9.34
CA GLY A 34 4.42 -7.13 -9.03
C GLY A 34 4.80 -7.08 -7.55
N LYS A 35 5.32 -8.18 -7.00
CA LYS A 35 5.90 -8.21 -5.64
C LYS A 35 7.28 -7.56 -5.65
N ALA A 36 7.53 -6.66 -4.69
CA ALA A 36 8.82 -5.99 -4.54
C ALA A 36 9.94 -6.99 -4.18
N LYS A 37 11.17 -6.69 -4.61
CA LYS A 37 12.38 -7.29 -4.01
C LYS A 37 12.48 -6.83 -2.55
N ARG A 38 12.65 -7.78 -1.61
CA ARG A 38 12.79 -7.47 -0.19
C ARG A 38 14.07 -6.68 0.09
N ILE A 39 13.95 -5.57 0.81
CA ILE A 39 15.09 -4.76 1.31
C ILE A 39 15.40 -5.10 2.78
N PRO A 40 16.57 -4.72 3.33
CA PRO A 40 16.99 -5.14 4.68
C PRO A 40 15.97 -4.84 5.79
N CYS A 41 15.30 -3.67 5.77
CA CYS A 41 14.36 -3.31 6.82
C CYS A 41 13.07 -4.17 6.80
N HIS A 42 12.72 -4.80 5.68
CA HIS A 42 11.60 -5.78 5.61
C HIS A 42 11.89 -7.10 6.31
N LYS A 43 13.16 -7.38 6.60
CA LYS A 43 13.55 -8.55 7.40
C LYS A 43 13.41 -8.30 8.90
N ILE A 44 13.45 -7.02 9.30
CA ILE A 44 13.29 -6.59 10.69
C ILE A 44 11.81 -6.38 11.01
N ASN A 45 11.09 -5.69 10.12
CA ASN A 45 9.67 -5.39 10.29
C ASN A 45 8.82 -6.20 9.32
N THR A 46 7.64 -6.64 9.79
CA THR A 46 6.66 -7.27 8.88
C THR A 46 6.17 -6.20 7.90
N ALA A 47 6.39 -6.46 6.61
CA ALA A 47 6.14 -5.50 5.54
C ALA A 47 5.26 -6.10 4.43
N PHE A 48 4.26 -5.34 4.00
CA PHE A 48 3.40 -5.63 2.87
C PHE A 48 3.44 -4.46 1.90
N GLU A 49 3.72 -4.73 0.63
CA GLU A 49 3.90 -3.69 -0.38
C GLU A 49 3.15 -4.04 -1.65
N ARG A 50 2.68 -3.01 -2.35
CA ARG A 50 2.04 -3.16 -3.64
C ARG A 50 2.32 -1.95 -4.51
N GLY A 51 2.89 -2.18 -5.68
CA GLY A 51 3.03 -1.19 -6.74
C GLY A 51 1.98 -1.37 -7.83
N PHE A 52 1.61 -0.27 -8.50
CA PHE A 52 0.68 -0.22 -9.62
C PHE A 52 1.25 0.64 -10.74
N GLY A 53 1.77 0.00 -11.79
CA GLY A 53 2.34 0.66 -12.97
C GLY A 53 3.72 1.26 -12.71
N ASP A 54 4.75 0.56 -13.19
CA ASP A 54 6.16 0.91 -12.93
C ASP A 54 6.53 2.32 -13.40
N GLU A 55 5.99 2.80 -14.53
CA GLU A 55 6.24 4.16 -15.02
C GLU A 55 5.76 5.23 -14.04
N PHE A 56 4.56 5.06 -13.46
CA PHE A 56 4.04 6.02 -12.50
C PHE A 56 4.87 6.06 -11.21
N ILE A 57 5.38 4.90 -10.79
CA ILE A 57 6.25 4.80 -9.63
C ILE A 57 7.59 5.50 -9.91
N LYS A 58 8.18 5.30 -11.09
CA LYS A 58 9.41 5.99 -11.51
C LYS A 58 9.22 7.51 -11.52
N THR A 59 8.14 8.01 -12.13
CA THR A 59 7.81 9.45 -12.10
C THR A 59 7.69 9.97 -10.67
N ALA A 60 6.99 9.25 -9.81
CA ALA A 60 6.82 9.63 -8.42
C ALA A 60 8.15 9.61 -7.63
N GLN A 61 9.06 8.69 -7.91
CA GLN A 61 10.40 8.66 -7.33
C GLN A 61 11.23 9.87 -7.79
N THR A 62 11.15 10.27 -9.06
CA THR A 62 11.79 11.52 -9.54
C THR A 62 11.19 12.77 -8.88
N GLN A 63 9.87 12.79 -8.63
CA GLN A 63 9.24 13.87 -7.86
C GLN A 63 9.70 13.91 -6.40
N LEU A 64 9.98 12.76 -5.79
CA LEU A 64 10.61 12.70 -4.46
C LEU A 64 12.04 13.26 -4.50
N GLU A 65 12.85 12.82 -5.47
CA GLU A 65 14.25 13.25 -5.65
C GLU A 65 14.39 14.75 -5.95
N SER A 66 13.36 15.37 -6.53
CA SER A 66 13.31 16.81 -6.80
C SER A 66 12.84 17.64 -5.60
N GLY A 67 12.44 17.01 -4.50
CA GLY A 67 11.83 17.67 -3.35
C GLY A 67 10.40 18.17 -3.61
N ASN A 68 9.76 17.69 -4.68
CA ASN A 68 8.46 18.17 -5.11
C ASN A 68 7.33 17.27 -4.59
N PHE A 69 7.11 17.27 -3.28
CA PHE A 69 6.10 16.42 -2.64
C PHE A 69 5.23 17.18 -1.64
N LYS A 70 4.07 16.60 -1.34
CA LYS A 70 3.21 16.99 -0.22
C LYS A 70 2.58 15.74 0.39
N PHE A 71 2.35 15.78 1.70
CA PHE A 71 1.67 14.70 2.38
C PHE A 71 0.59 15.15 3.34
N SER A 72 -0.27 14.19 3.70
CA SER A 72 -1.28 14.31 4.74
C SER A 72 -1.20 13.09 5.64
N SER A 73 -1.60 13.25 6.89
CA SER A 73 -1.46 12.21 7.91
C SER A 73 -2.70 12.13 8.79
N ARG A 74 -2.93 10.96 9.39
CA ARG A 74 -3.95 10.77 10.43
C ARG A 74 -3.58 9.63 11.38
N ILE A 75 -4.28 9.57 12.49
CA ILE A 75 -4.22 8.45 13.44
C ILE A 75 -5.51 7.65 13.38
N GLU A 76 -5.40 6.33 13.51
CA GLU A 76 -6.52 5.39 13.61
C GLU A 76 -6.40 4.67 14.95
N LYS A 77 -7.29 5.05 15.88
CA LYS A 77 -7.32 4.52 17.25
C LYS A 77 -8.02 3.16 17.30
N ALA A 78 -7.71 2.37 18.33
CA ALA A 78 -8.52 1.21 18.67
C ALA A 78 -9.97 1.62 18.96
N THR A 79 -10.93 0.77 18.56
CA THR A 79 -12.38 0.98 18.66
C THR A 79 -12.99 0.20 19.83
N TYR A 80 -12.63 -1.07 19.97
CA TYR A 80 -13.16 -2.02 20.97
C TYR A 80 -12.36 -2.01 22.27
N ALA A 81 -11.04 -1.81 22.20
CA ALA A 81 -10.19 -1.62 23.37
C ALA A 81 -9.83 -0.13 23.57
N PRO A 82 -9.59 0.32 24.82
CA PRO A 82 -9.07 1.66 25.07
C PRO A 82 -7.76 1.91 24.32
N SER A 83 -7.72 2.99 23.54
CA SER A 83 -6.53 3.44 22.82
C SER A 83 -5.46 3.92 23.80
N LYS A 84 -4.24 3.38 23.71
CA LYS A 84 -3.12 3.70 24.60
C LYS A 84 -1.89 4.22 23.85
N LEU A 85 -1.69 3.80 22.61
CA LEU A 85 -0.52 4.17 21.81
C LEU A 85 -0.33 5.69 21.74
N PHE A 86 -1.42 6.42 21.50
CA PHE A 86 -1.40 7.87 21.30
C PHE A 86 -1.29 8.69 22.59
N ASN A 87 -1.12 8.04 23.75
CA ASN A 87 -0.65 8.71 24.97
C ASN A 87 0.86 8.97 24.92
N TYR A 88 1.59 8.19 24.11
CA TYR A 88 3.04 8.25 23.96
C TYR A 88 3.46 8.82 22.60
N VAL A 89 2.62 8.61 21.58
CA VAL A 89 2.92 8.97 20.18
C VAL A 89 2.07 10.15 19.75
N LYS A 90 2.70 11.27 19.38
CA LYS A 90 2.03 12.42 18.78
C LYS A 90 2.19 12.38 17.26
N LEU A 91 1.11 12.67 16.53
CA LEU A 91 1.13 12.71 15.07
C LEU A 91 2.18 13.70 14.53
N ALA A 92 2.33 14.87 15.18
CA ALA A 92 3.32 15.88 14.78
C ALA A 92 4.77 15.38 14.85
N ASP A 93 5.11 14.51 15.81
CA ASP A 93 6.46 13.93 15.91
C ASP A 93 6.71 12.97 14.74
N ILE A 94 5.69 12.21 14.35
CA ILE A 94 5.76 11.31 13.21
C ILE A 94 5.76 12.08 11.89
N ASP A 95 5.02 13.19 11.78
CA ASP A 95 5.09 14.10 10.63
C ASP A 95 6.49 14.66 10.45
N LYS A 96 7.16 15.06 11.56
CA LYS A 96 8.55 15.52 11.52
C LYS A 96 9.50 14.42 11.04
N ILE A 97 9.37 13.19 11.54
CA ILE A 97 10.18 12.06 11.08
C ILE A 97 9.93 11.77 9.60
N THR A 98 8.67 11.81 9.17
CA THR A 98 8.25 11.61 7.78
C THR A 98 8.87 12.65 6.86
N GLN A 99 8.78 13.93 7.23
CA GLN A 99 9.38 15.03 6.48
C GLN A 99 10.90 14.84 6.35
N LEU A 100 11.60 14.61 7.47
CA LEU A 100 13.05 14.42 7.48
C LEU A 100 13.50 13.23 6.62
N GLU A 101 12.77 12.12 6.68
CA GLU A 101 13.09 10.95 5.86
C GLU A 101 12.82 11.21 4.37
N LEU A 102 11.73 11.86 3.99
CA LEU A 102 11.48 12.25 2.59
C LEU A 102 12.57 13.19 2.06
N GLU A 103 12.96 14.19 2.86
CA GLU A 103 14.02 15.15 2.52
C GLU A 103 15.38 14.49 2.29
N SER A 104 15.65 13.34 2.95
CA SER A 104 16.89 12.59 2.77
C SER A 104 17.06 11.98 1.36
N TYR A 105 15.98 11.91 0.57
CA TYR A 105 16.02 11.43 -0.81
C TYR A 105 16.14 12.57 -1.84
N ILE A 106 16.17 13.83 -1.42
CA ILE A 106 16.31 14.96 -2.34
C ILE A 106 17.73 14.99 -2.89
N ILE A 107 17.86 14.90 -4.22
CA ILE A 107 19.14 14.98 -4.94
C ILE A 107 19.36 16.40 -5.48
N LYS A 108 18.34 16.98 -6.10
CA LYS A 108 18.39 18.33 -6.70
C LYS A 108 17.03 18.98 -6.59
N LYS A 109 16.94 20.11 -5.89
CA LYS A 109 15.67 20.84 -5.75
C LYS A 109 15.23 21.41 -7.09
N GLU A 110 14.16 20.88 -7.64
CA GLU A 110 13.49 21.37 -8.86
C GLU A 110 11.99 21.37 -8.57
N LEU A 111 11.46 22.54 -8.22
CA LEU A 111 10.05 22.70 -7.92
C LEU A 111 9.27 22.79 -9.24
N ALA A 112 8.27 21.95 -9.38
CA ALA A 112 7.31 21.97 -10.49
C ALA A 112 5.89 22.03 -9.93
N ASP A 113 4.93 22.46 -10.76
CA ASP A 113 3.52 22.56 -10.32
C ASP A 113 2.95 21.19 -9.90
N GLU A 114 3.36 20.11 -10.56
CA GLU A 114 2.91 18.74 -10.25
C GLU A 114 3.70 18.11 -9.10
N LYS A 115 3.14 18.14 -7.89
CA LYS A 115 3.71 17.51 -6.68
C LYS A 115 3.37 16.02 -6.56
N LEU A 116 4.35 15.21 -6.12
CA LEU A 116 4.09 13.89 -5.55
C LEU A 116 3.09 14.03 -4.40
N ARG A 117 2.01 13.26 -4.49
CA ARG A 117 1.00 13.20 -3.43
C ARG A 117 1.18 11.94 -2.61
N MET A 118 1.31 12.12 -1.30
CA MET A 118 1.39 11.03 -0.34
C MET A 118 0.31 11.21 0.74
N SER A 119 -0.17 10.10 1.28
CA SER A 119 -0.90 10.10 2.55
C SER A 119 -0.36 8.97 3.40
N TYR A 120 -0.30 9.15 4.70
CA TYR A 120 -0.04 8.04 5.60
C TYR A 120 -0.99 8.03 6.80
N TYR A 121 -1.09 6.89 7.46
CA TYR A 121 -1.75 6.81 8.76
C TYR A 121 -1.04 5.84 9.68
N ILE A 122 -1.20 6.08 10.98
CA ILE A 122 -0.72 5.20 12.05
C ILE A 122 -1.96 4.52 12.63
N TYR A 123 -1.98 3.19 12.58
CA TYR A 123 -3.06 2.38 13.12
C TYR A 123 -2.62 1.72 14.42
N GLU A 124 -3.42 1.86 15.48
CA GLU A 124 -3.23 1.11 16.71
C GLU A 124 -3.95 -0.26 16.63
N ASN A 125 -3.21 -1.33 16.90
CA ASN A 125 -3.78 -2.67 16.87
C ASN A 125 -4.81 -2.87 18.00
N ASP A 126 -6.08 -2.82 17.62
CA ASP A 126 -7.19 -3.10 18.51
C ASP A 126 -7.27 -4.57 18.93
N VAL A 127 -6.71 -4.93 20.08
CA VAL A 127 -6.71 -6.30 20.58
C VAL A 127 -8.09 -6.79 21.05
N GLY A 128 -9.03 -5.86 21.25
CA GLY A 128 -10.42 -6.13 21.66
C GLY A 128 -11.34 -6.44 20.49
N ASP A 129 -10.88 -6.27 19.26
CA ASP A 129 -11.64 -6.54 18.04
C ASP A 129 -12.11 -8.01 17.97
N PRO A 130 -13.43 -8.29 17.91
CA PRO A 130 -13.97 -9.65 17.85
C PRO A 130 -13.57 -10.41 16.58
N GLY A 131 -13.17 -9.70 15.51
CA GLY A 131 -12.59 -10.30 14.31
C GLY A 131 -11.20 -10.92 14.54
N LYS A 132 -10.49 -10.53 15.61
CA LYS A 132 -9.13 -11.00 15.90
C LYS A 132 -9.14 -12.26 16.76
N LYS A 133 -9.21 -13.39 16.07
CA LYS A 133 -9.33 -14.72 16.69
C LYS A 133 -8.00 -15.34 17.14
N THR A 134 -6.86 -14.89 16.61
CA THR A 134 -5.57 -15.55 16.84
C THR A 134 -4.62 -14.73 17.70
N LYS A 135 -3.74 -15.40 18.45
CA LYS A 135 -2.65 -14.73 19.20
C LYS A 135 -1.78 -13.87 18.28
N LYS A 136 -1.52 -14.34 17.05
CA LYS A 136 -0.74 -13.60 16.05
C LYS A 136 -1.40 -12.27 15.65
N SER A 137 -2.72 -12.25 15.46
CA SER A 137 -3.46 -11.02 15.14
C SER A 137 -3.43 -9.97 16.27
N LYS A 138 -3.13 -10.39 17.50
CA LYS A 138 -3.04 -9.52 18.68
C LYS A 138 -1.61 -9.10 19.03
N LEU A 139 -0.61 -9.64 18.33
CA LEU A 139 0.80 -9.49 18.67
C LEU A 139 1.31 -8.06 18.50
N TYR A 140 1.09 -7.49 17.32
CA TYR A 140 1.61 -6.16 16.95
C TYR A 140 0.97 -5.05 17.77
N ALA A 141 1.72 -3.96 18.01
CA ALA A 141 1.19 -2.76 18.62
C ALA A 141 0.36 -1.93 17.61
N GLY A 142 0.70 -2.04 16.34
CA GLY A 142 0.06 -1.31 15.27
C GLY A 142 0.84 -1.43 13.98
N TYR A 143 0.50 -0.57 13.02
CA TYR A 143 1.23 -0.47 11.75
C TYR A 143 1.14 0.95 11.18
N VAL A 144 2.09 1.30 10.32
CA VAL A 144 1.99 2.49 9.47
C VAL A 144 1.63 2.07 8.05
N VAL A 145 0.74 2.83 7.41
CA VAL A 145 0.43 2.66 6.00
C VAL A 145 0.75 3.93 5.25
N TYR A 146 1.58 3.79 4.22
CA TYR A 146 1.94 4.86 3.29
C TYR A 146 1.30 4.59 1.93
N LYS A 147 0.69 5.61 1.34
CA LYS A 147 0.05 5.56 0.03
C LYS A 147 0.55 6.72 -0.82
N PHE A 148 0.96 6.41 -2.04
CA PHE A 148 1.44 7.37 -3.03
C PHE A 148 0.49 7.39 -4.21
N TYR A 149 0.24 8.59 -4.73
CA TYR A 149 -0.74 8.81 -5.78
C TYR A 149 -0.13 9.55 -6.96
N ASN A 150 -0.58 9.21 -8.16
CA ASN A 150 -0.28 10.01 -9.34
C ASN A 150 -1.15 11.28 -9.40
N LYS A 151 -0.93 12.10 -10.43
CA LYS A 151 -1.68 13.34 -10.67
C LYS A 151 -3.19 13.18 -10.86
N LYS A 152 -3.65 11.99 -11.25
CA LYS A 152 -5.07 11.65 -11.38
C LYS A 152 -5.66 11.09 -10.08
N ASN A 153 -4.94 11.22 -8.96
CA ASN A 153 -5.31 10.68 -7.64
C ASN A 153 -5.47 9.16 -7.60
N LYS A 154 -4.86 8.45 -8.55
CA LYS A 154 -4.84 6.98 -8.52
C LYS A 154 -3.70 6.51 -7.64
N LEU A 155 -3.96 5.52 -6.80
CA LEU A 155 -2.95 4.85 -5.99
C LEU A 155 -1.94 4.16 -6.91
N ILE A 156 -0.65 4.45 -6.71
CA ILE A 156 0.45 3.88 -7.51
C ILE A 156 1.42 3.06 -6.67
N TYR A 157 1.47 3.31 -5.36
CA TYR A 157 2.23 2.50 -4.43
C TYR A 157 1.60 2.55 -3.04
N GLN A 158 1.60 1.43 -2.35
CA GLN A 158 1.25 1.34 -0.94
C GLN A 158 2.24 0.43 -0.21
N SER A 159 2.62 0.82 1.00
CA SER A 159 3.32 -0.04 1.96
C SER A 159 2.61 -0.02 3.31
N GLN A 160 2.53 -1.18 3.94
CA GLN A 160 2.18 -1.35 5.35
C GLN A 160 3.38 -1.94 6.07
N ILE A 161 3.84 -1.27 7.11
CA ILE A 161 4.95 -1.73 7.95
C ILE A 161 4.47 -1.81 9.40
N ASP A 162 4.48 -3.01 9.95
CA ASP A 162 4.04 -3.25 11.32
C ASP A 162 5.09 -2.77 12.34
N PHE A 163 4.65 -2.47 13.56
CA PHE A 163 5.51 -2.16 14.71
C PHE A 163 5.01 -2.88 15.97
N MET A 164 5.93 -3.13 16.91
CA MET A 164 5.73 -4.04 18.03
C MET A 164 5.60 -3.31 19.37
N ASN A 165 6.28 -2.18 19.55
CA ASN A 165 6.29 -1.49 20.83
C ASN A 165 4.96 -0.76 21.08
N ARG A 166 4.30 -1.07 22.20
CA ARG A 166 2.99 -0.49 22.58
C ARG A 166 3.07 1.00 22.95
N GLN A 167 4.26 1.53 23.24
CA GLN A 167 4.54 2.95 23.42
C GLN A 167 5.04 3.62 22.13
N GLY A 168 5.20 2.85 21.04
CA GLY A 168 5.53 3.36 19.71
C GLY A 168 7.00 3.75 19.50
N THR A 169 7.92 3.31 20.35
CA THR A 169 9.35 3.67 20.24
C THR A 169 10.03 3.17 18.96
N ASP A 170 9.44 2.16 18.31
CA ASP A 170 9.90 1.56 17.04
C ASP A 170 9.15 2.09 15.81
N ILE A 171 8.14 2.96 15.96
CA ILE A 171 7.38 3.53 14.82
C ILE A 171 8.31 4.28 13.86
N ALA A 172 9.32 4.98 14.39
CA ALA A 172 10.29 5.70 13.56
C ALA A 172 10.99 4.77 12.57
N GLN A 173 11.33 3.55 12.98
CA GLN A 173 11.94 2.56 12.09
C GLN A 173 10.96 2.10 11.01
N SER A 174 9.69 1.91 11.36
CA SER A 174 8.65 1.51 10.40
C SER A 174 8.36 2.61 9.37
N VAL A 175 8.36 3.89 9.77
CA VAL A 175 8.26 5.04 8.86
C VAL A 175 9.42 5.07 7.88
N LYS A 176 10.66 5.01 8.39
CA LYS A 176 11.87 4.99 7.56
C LYS A 176 11.84 3.82 6.56
N CYS A 177 11.43 2.65 7.04
CA CYS A 177 11.31 1.49 6.18
C CYS A 177 10.25 1.68 5.09
N ALA A 178 9.08 2.25 5.41
CA ALA A 178 8.00 2.47 4.46
C ALA A 178 8.41 3.42 3.31
N ILE A 179 9.11 4.51 3.64
CA ILE A 179 9.59 5.50 2.66
C ILE A 179 10.72 4.91 1.83
N ARG A 180 11.70 4.23 2.45
CA ARG A 180 12.77 3.53 1.74
C ARG A 180 12.23 2.44 0.79
N SER A 181 11.18 1.75 1.22
CA SER A 181 10.43 0.78 0.42
C SER A 181 10.00 1.41 -0.90
N PHE A 182 9.32 2.56 -0.84
CA PHE A 182 8.89 3.29 -2.02
C PHE A 182 10.08 3.79 -2.85
N ALA A 183 11.05 4.45 -2.21
CA ALA A 183 12.17 5.07 -2.90
C ALA A 183 13.06 4.10 -3.68
N THR A 184 13.07 2.82 -3.28
CA THR A 184 13.86 1.75 -3.90
C THR A 184 13.02 0.74 -4.69
N PHE A 185 11.68 0.87 -4.68
CA PHE A 185 10.80 -0.06 -5.37
C PHE A 185 11.11 -0.13 -6.87
N ASN A 186 11.36 -1.34 -7.37
CA ASN A 186 11.69 -1.64 -8.76
C ASN A 186 12.84 -0.81 -9.38
N LYS A 187 13.66 -0.13 -8.56
CA LYS A 187 14.97 0.39 -8.99
C LYS A 187 15.96 -0.78 -8.99
N GLN A 188 16.12 -1.46 -10.12
CA GLN A 188 17.30 -2.30 -10.32
C GLN A 188 18.49 -1.42 -10.74
N GLY A 189 19.66 -1.83 -10.27
CA GLY A 189 20.92 -1.10 -10.37
C GLY A 189 21.33 -0.78 -11.80
N LYS A 190 21.91 0.42 -11.93
CA LYS A 190 23.19 0.51 -12.61
C LYS A 190 24.27 0.05 -11.65
#